data_AF-A0AAD9BQJ4-F1
#
_entry.id   AF-A0AAD9BQJ4-F1
#
_cell.length_a   1.000
_cell.length_b   1.000
_cell.length_c   1.000
_cell.angle_alpha   90.00
_cell.angle_beta   90.00
_cell.angle_gamma   90.00
#
_symmetry.space_group_name_H-M   'P 1'
#
loop_
_entity.id
_entity.type
_entity.pdbx_description
1 polymer ?
#
loop_
_entity_poly.entity_id
_entity_poly.type
_entity_poly.pdbx_seq_one_letter_code
_entity_poly.pdbx_strand_id
1 'polypeptide(L)'
;MIDERLQNNQEVETDITFEVSLKQHICAEAARRFQKMHEDFIQKNDPYRCLSKNKEKFLADFKDVFHNVDQCQKKAEEFTDRCLKPAVEKFVNRSLGPDIIGEMLTSEQFSTRMSFQYSVLLDLTSKDDFKKYKSFICSYESYVKKWILNKIVECFSNGSTKFEEQHLQSCIHSINNAIQKAKTEKSGNVKSFVEVVCQELGDKLVISQGALGAFMILNKADQEQFAHWLFKSVKDMAHALREKFKKTNLLTKLQNLHVNPQNELFNKLIGCGKQCPFCASPCEAGGTGQHEHFTHFIDQKCDATNWESHPYKRYKEIFPDWRIPPDASLQASDYWKYVLVKYNKQLAVAFHAKPADIPAAWKEITKVQAEASLKESFHIK
;
A
#
# COMPACT_ATOMS: atom_id res chain seq x y z
N MET A 1 -13.55 -16.26 2.16
CA MET A 1 -13.53 -14.78 2.37
C MET A 1 -14.85 -14.07 2.09
N ILE A 2 -15.68 -14.48 1.10
CA ILE A 2 -17.07 -13.96 0.98
C ILE A 2 -18.02 -14.75 1.89
N ASP A 3 -17.89 -16.09 1.91
CA ASP A 3 -18.71 -16.96 2.77
C ASP A 3 -18.55 -16.66 4.27
N GLU A 4 -17.33 -16.36 4.72
CA GLU A 4 -17.07 -15.97 6.12
C GLU A 4 -17.66 -14.62 6.48
N ARG A 5 -17.89 -13.71 5.51
CA ARG A 5 -18.53 -12.40 5.77
C ARG A 5 -20.05 -12.49 5.78
N LEU A 6 -20.61 -13.41 5.00
CA LEU A 6 -22.05 -13.69 4.96
C LEU A 6 -22.58 -14.29 6.26
N GLN A 7 -21.78 -15.08 6.97
CA GLN A 7 -22.15 -15.71 8.24
C GLN A 7 -22.42 -14.72 9.40
N ASN A 8 -22.11 -13.43 9.25
CA ASN A 8 -22.22 -12.44 10.33
C ASN A 8 -23.43 -11.51 10.20
N ASN A 9 -24.23 -11.67 9.15
CA ASN A 9 -25.54 -11.02 9.04
C ASN A 9 -26.63 -12.03 9.45
N GLN A 10 -26.72 -12.37 10.74
CA GLN A 10 -27.75 -13.29 11.26
C GLN A 10 -29.17 -12.67 11.30
N GLU A 11 -29.33 -11.38 10.96
CA GLU A 11 -30.62 -10.68 10.96
C GLU A 11 -31.23 -10.48 9.56
N VAL A 12 -30.56 -10.91 8.49
CA VAL A 12 -31.21 -11.01 7.18
C VAL A 12 -31.77 -12.42 7.10
N GLU A 13 -33.10 -12.58 7.03
CA GLU A 13 -33.69 -13.83 6.56
C GLU A 13 -33.18 -14.08 5.13
N THR A 14 -32.05 -14.75 5.01
CA THR A 14 -31.49 -15.15 3.72
C THR A 14 -32.27 -16.37 3.27
N ASP A 15 -33.40 -16.13 2.62
CA ASP A 15 -34.00 -17.11 1.73
C ASP A 15 -32.93 -17.55 0.70
N ILE A 16 -32.96 -18.81 0.29
CA ILE A 16 -32.22 -19.37 -0.84
C ILE A 16 -32.23 -18.40 -2.02
N THR A 17 -33.36 -17.73 -2.28
CA THR A 17 -33.48 -16.73 -3.35
C THR A 17 -32.51 -15.55 -3.19
N PHE A 18 -32.33 -15.03 -1.97
CA PHE A 18 -31.38 -13.95 -1.68
C PHE A 18 -29.94 -14.42 -1.82
N GLU A 19 -29.60 -15.60 -1.29
CA GLU A 19 -28.26 -16.18 -1.42
C GLU A 19 -27.88 -16.42 -2.90
N VAL A 20 -28.81 -16.98 -3.67
CA VAL A 20 -28.65 -17.18 -5.12
C VAL A 20 -28.45 -15.84 -5.82
N SER A 21 -29.25 -14.82 -5.51
CA SER A 21 -29.16 -13.48 -6.12
C SER A 21 -27.82 -12.81 -5.82
N LEU A 22 -27.34 -12.91 -4.57
CA LEU A 22 -26.05 -12.35 -4.17
C LEU A 22 -24.88 -13.08 -4.83
N LYS A 23 -24.91 -14.41 -4.84
CA LYS A 23 -23.90 -15.22 -5.55
C LYS A 23 -23.88 -14.87 -7.03
N GLN A 24 -25.04 -14.75 -7.67
CA GLN A 24 -25.15 -14.31 -9.07
C GLN A 24 -24.56 -12.91 -9.28
N HIS A 25 -24.83 -11.94 -8.39
CA HIS A 25 -24.28 -10.60 -8.50
C HIS A 25 -22.74 -10.58 -8.40
N ILE A 26 -22.20 -11.27 -7.39
CA ILE A 26 -20.76 -11.39 -7.15
C ILE A 26 -20.09 -12.12 -8.31
N CYS A 27 -20.65 -13.26 -8.73
CA CYS A 27 -20.15 -14.04 -9.86
C CYS A 27 -20.25 -13.25 -11.17
N ALA A 28 -21.30 -12.45 -11.39
CA ALA A 28 -21.43 -11.61 -12.58
C ALA A 28 -20.35 -10.52 -12.63
N GLU A 29 -20.08 -9.86 -11.51
CA GLU A 29 -19.01 -8.85 -11.41
C GLU A 29 -17.63 -9.49 -11.58
N ALA A 30 -17.39 -10.62 -10.91
CA ALA A 30 -16.15 -11.38 -11.04
C ALA A 30 -15.96 -11.90 -12.48
N ALA A 31 -17.02 -12.43 -13.11
CA ALA A 31 -17.00 -12.92 -14.48
C ALA A 31 -16.65 -11.81 -15.47
N ARG A 32 -17.22 -10.60 -15.33
CA ARG A 32 -16.83 -9.46 -16.17
C ARG A 32 -15.35 -9.10 -16.01
N ARG A 33 -14.83 -9.13 -14.78
CA ARG A 33 -13.41 -8.85 -14.51
C ARG A 33 -12.51 -9.93 -15.09
N PHE A 34 -12.86 -11.20 -14.90
CA PHE A 34 -12.11 -12.32 -15.46
C PHE A 34 -12.18 -12.35 -16.99
N GLN A 35 -13.35 -12.06 -17.56
CA GLN A 35 -13.53 -11.93 -19.00
C GLN A 35 -12.64 -10.81 -19.55
N LYS A 36 -12.63 -9.64 -18.90
CA LYS A 36 -11.72 -8.55 -19.29
C LYS A 36 -10.26 -8.96 -19.17
N MET A 37 -9.86 -9.60 -18.07
CA MET A 37 -8.49 -10.12 -17.90
C MET A 37 -8.13 -11.14 -18.98
N HIS A 38 -9.07 -12.00 -19.35
CA HIS A 38 -8.90 -13.01 -20.38
C HIS A 38 -8.79 -12.38 -21.78
N GLU A 39 -9.65 -11.42 -22.11
CA GLU A 39 -9.59 -10.63 -23.34
C GLU A 39 -8.29 -9.85 -23.42
N ASP A 40 -7.87 -9.18 -22.35
CA ASP A 40 -6.59 -8.47 -22.26
C ASP A 40 -5.41 -9.45 -22.46
N PHE A 41 -5.50 -10.65 -21.88
CA PHE A 41 -4.51 -11.70 -22.07
C PHE A 41 -4.47 -12.18 -23.53
N ILE A 42 -5.61 -12.46 -24.16
CA ILE A 42 -5.70 -12.85 -25.57
C ILE A 42 -5.13 -11.74 -26.44
N GLN A 43 -5.59 -10.49 -26.28
CA GLN A 43 -5.12 -9.36 -27.07
C GLN A 43 -3.61 -9.11 -26.94
N LYS A 44 -3.05 -9.33 -25.74
CA LYS A 44 -1.62 -9.17 -25.48
C LYS A 44 -0.78 -10.31 -26.04
N ASN A 45 -1.33 -11.51 -26.13
CA ASN A 45 -0.63 -12.70 -26.62
C ASN A 45 -1.02 -13.10 -28.06
N ASP A 46 -1.93 -12.35 -28.70
CA ASP A 46 -2.34 -12.57 -30.08
C ASP A 46 -1.13 -12.51 -31.03
N PRO A 47 -0.83 -13.60 -31.77
CA PRO A 47 0.37 -13.67 -32.61
C PRO A 47 0.43 -12.59 -33.68
N TYR A 48 -0.71 -12.23 -34.28
CA TYR A 48 -0.78 -11.22 -35.33
C TYR A 48 -0.50 -9.81 -34.79
N ARG A 49 -1.09 -9.45 -33.65
CA ARG A 49 -0.83 -8.18 -32.96
C ARG A 49 0.60 -8.13 -32.44
N CYS A 50 1.14 -9.23 -31.92
CA CYS A 50 2.53 -9.31 -31.49
C CYS A 50 3.48 -9.09 -32.67
N LEU A 51 3.24 -9.75 -33.80
CA LEU A 51 4.00 -9.58 -35.04
C LEU A 51 3.91 -8.14 -35.54
N SER A 52 2.70 -7.58 -35.61
CA SER A 52 2.45 -6.22 -36.06
C SER A 52 3.14 -5.18 -35.17
N LYS A 53 3.05 -5.35 -33.85
CA LYS A 53 3.70 -4.46 -32.86
C LYS A 53 5.22 -4.50 -32.95
N ASN A 54 5.81 -5.63 -33.34
CA ASN A 54 7.26 -5.80 -33.47
C ASN A 54 7.75 -5.69 -34.93
N LYS A 55 6.90 -5.37 -35.89
CA LYS A 55 7.22 -5.38 -37.33
C LYS A 55 8.43 -4.50 -37.69
N GLU A 56 8.43 -3.26 -37.21
CA GLU A 56 9.55 -2.32 -37.46
C GLU A 56 10.86 -2.82 -36.86
N LYS A 57 10.77 -3.49 -35.71
CA LYS A 57 11.93 -4.10 -35.06
C LYS A 57 12.45 -5.28 -35.86
N PHE A 58 11.58 -6.19 -36.31
CA PHE A 58 12.02 -7.30 -37.16
C PHE A 58 12.67 -6.82 -38.45
N LEU A 59 12.19 -5.70 -39.01
CA LEU A 59 12.84 -5.04 -40.14
C LEU A 59 14.21 -4.46 -39.76
N ALA A 60 14.35 -3.86 -38.57
CA ALA A 60 15.64 -3.36 -38.08
C ALA A 60 16.64 -4.50 -37.85
N ASP A 61 16.23 -5.57 -37.16
CA ASP A 61 17.04 -6.77 -36.94
C ASP A 61 17.47 -7.38 -38.29
N PHE A 62 16.56 -7.46 -39.26
CA PHE A 62 16.89 -7.94 -40.60
C PHE A 62 17.95 -7.06 -41.29
N LYS A 63 17.79 -5.74 -41.23
CA LYS A 63 18.78 -4.80 -41.79
C LYS A 63 20.13 -4.94 -41.10
N ASP A 64 20.16 -5.13 -39.79
CA ASP A 64 21.40 -5.27 -39.02
C ASP A 64 22.15 -6.55 -39.40
N VAL A 65 21.42 -7.67 -39.54
CA VAL A 65 21.97 -8.93 -40.04
C VAL A 65 22.47 -8.77 -41.48
N PHE A 66 21.72 -8.05 -42.33
CA PHE A 66 22.10 -7.82 -43.72
C PHE A 66 23.39 -6.99 -43.85
N HIS A 67 23.60 -6.00 -42.99
CA HIS A 67 24.79 -5.14 -43.01
C HIS A 67 25.96 -5.65 -42.15
N ASN A 68 25.89 -6.89 -41.60
CA ASN A 68 26.93 -7.49 -40.75
C ASN A 68 27.32 -6.63 -39.52
N VAL A 69 26.37 -5.90 -38.93
CA VAL A 69 26.61 -5.19 -37.67
C VAL A 69 26.84 -6.21 -36.53
N ASP A 70 27.69 -5.89 -35.54
CA ASP A 70 27.94 -6.76 -34.37
C ASP A 70 26.61 -7.19 -33.71
N GLN A 71 26.23 -8.44 -33.97
CA GLN A 71 24.98 -9.01 -33.50
C GLN A 71 25.04 -9.32 -32.00
N CYS A 72 26.22 -9.60 -31.45
CA CYS A 72 26.40 -9.99 -30.06
C CYS A 72 26.13 -8.79 -29.14
N GLN A 73 26.71 -7.63 -29.46
CA GLN A 73 26.46 -6.40 -28.69
C GLN A 73 24.99 -5.99 -28.73
N LYS A 74 24.42 -5.87 -29.94
CA LYS A 74 23.04 -5.42 -30.12
C LYS A 74 22.04 -6.34 -29.43
N LYS A 75 22.21 -7.67 -29.57
CA LYS A 75 21.32 -8.63 -28.92
C LYS A 75 21.47 -8.61 -27.40
N ALA A 76 22.67 -8.42 -26.87
CA ALA A 76 22.88 -8.26 -25.42
C ALA A 76 22.18 -7.01 -24.88
N GLU A 77 22.30 -5.87 -25.57
CA GLU A 77 21.58 -4.64 -25.23
C GLU A 77 20.07 -4.84 -25.31
N GLU A 78 19.59 -5.48 -26.37
CA GLU A 78 18.17 -5.73 -26.60
C GLU A 78 17.55 -6.63 -25.51
N PHE A 79 18.22 -7.74 -25.16
CA PHE A 79 17.80 -8.60 -24.07
C PHE A 79 17.76 -7.84 -22.75
N THR A 80 18.79 -7.04 -22.49
CA THR A 80 18.90 -6.25 -21.27
C THR A 80 17.76 -5.23 -21.16
N ASP A 81 17.56 -4.39 -22.18
CA ASP A 81 16.59 -3.30 -22.13
C ASP A 81 15.14 -3.78 -22.20
N ARG A 82 14.84 -4.86 -22.94
CA ARG A 82 13.46 -5.34 -23.14
C ARG A 82 13.03 -6.41 -22.16
N CYS A 83 13.97 -7.20 -21.65
CA CYS A 83 13.66 -8.34 -20.76
C CYS A 83 14.10 -8.07 -19.33
N LEU A 84 15.40 -7.83 -19.10
CA LEU A 84 15.95 -7.73 -17.74
C LEU A 84 15.55 -6.43 -17.04
N LYS A 85 15.72 -5.28 -17.69
CA LYS A 85 15.51 -3.96 -17.10
C LYS A 85 14.10 -3.76 -16.55
N PRO A 86 13.01 -4.09 -17.28
CA PRO A 86 11.66 -3.98 -16.73
C PRO A 86 11.41 -4.97 -15.58
N ALA A 87 12.00 -6.17 -15.65
CA ALA A 87 11.87 -7.17 -14.59
C ALA A 87 12.58 -6.73 -13.31
N VAL A 88 13.80 -6.18 -13.42
CA VAL A 88 14.57 -5.61 -12.30
C VAL A 88 13.84 -4.43 -11.69
N GLU A 89 13.33 -3.50 -12.51
CA GLU A 89 12.57 -2.35 -12.00
C GLU A 89 11.33 -2.78 -11.23
N LYS A 90 10.57 -3.75 -11.77
CA LYS A 90 9.40 -4.30 -11.09
C LYS A 90 9.78 -5.02 -9.79
N PHE A 91 10.89 -5.76 -9.78
CA PHE A 91 11.40 -6.43 -8.59
C PHE A 91 11.73 -5.43 -7.49
N VAL A 92 12.52 -4.40 -7.79
CA VAL A 92 12.89 -3.36 -6.82
C VAL A 92 11.64 -2.70 -6.26
N ASN A 93 10.71 -2.24 -7.11
CA ASN A 93 9.46 -1.61 -6.65
C ASN A 93 8.57 -2.54 -5.81
N ARG A 94 8.59 -3.85 -6.06
CA ARG A 94 7.86 -4.84 -5.24
C ARG A 94 8.47 -4.98 -3.84
N SER A 95 9.80 -4.88 -3.72
CA SER A 95 10.52 -5.04 -2.45
C SER A 95 10.45 -3.80 -1.57
N LEU A 96 10.38 -2.59 -2.15
CA LEU A 96 10.41 -1.33 -1.39
C LEU A 96 9.23 -1.15 -0.41
N GLY A 97 8.04 -1.66 -0.74
CA GLY A 97 6.87 -1.53 0.14
C GLY A 97 7.11 -2.17 1.52
N PRO A 98 7.45 -3.46 1.58
CA PRO A 98 7.88 -4.13 2.81
C PRO A 98 9.01 -3.43 3.56
N ASP A 99 10.05 -2.93 2.87
CA ASP A 99 11.16 -2.25 3.53
C ASP A 99 10.73 -0.95 4.20
N ILE A 100 9.91 -0.14 3.51
CA ILE A 100 9.37 1.11 4.07
C ILE A 100 8.53 0.80 5.31
N ILE A 101 7.66 -0.22 5.24
CA ILE A 101 6.86 -0.64 6.39
C ILE A 101 7.77 -1.08 7.54
N GLY A 102 8.78 -1.91 7.24
CA GLY A 102 9.75 -2.39 8.22
C GLY A 102 10.49 -1.25 8.92
N GLU A 103 11.04 -0.31 8.14
CA GLU A 103 11.75 0.87 8.65
C GLU A 103 10.83 1.74 9.52
N MET A 104 9.62 2.03 9.07
CA MET A 104 8.66 2.82 9.85
C MET A 104 8.35 2.17 11.20
N LEU A 105 8.18 0.84 11.23
CA LEU A 105 7.91 0.08 12.46
C LEU A 105 9.10 0.04 13.45
N THR A 106 10.31 0.45 13.04
CA THR A 106 11.43 0.63 13.97
C THR A 106 11.30 1.90 14.81
N SER A 107 10.53 2.88 14.33
CA SER A 107 10.26 4.12 15.06
C SER A 107 9.31 3.86 16.23
N GLU A 108 9.61 4.46 17.39
CA GLU A 108 8.77 4.36 18.59
C GLU A 108 7.32 4.74 18.32
N GLN A 109 7.08 5.74 17.47
CA GLN A 109 5.74 6.22 17.09
C GLN A 109 4.90 5.15 16.38
N PHE A 110 5.52 4.15 15.77
CA PHE A 110 4.85 3.07 15.03
C PHE A 110 5.03 1.70 15.70
N SER A 111 5.66 1.64 16.88
CA SER A 111 5.98 0.38 17.57
C SER A 111 4.75 -0.34 18.10
N THR A 112 3.78 0.40 18.66
CA THR A 112 2.54 -0.12 19.22
C THR A 112 1.37 0.77 18.83
N ARG A 113 0.15 0.21 18.90
CA ARG A 113 -1.09 0.99 18.73
C ARG A 113 -1.16 2.18 19.68
N MET A 114 -0.77 2.00 20.94
CA MET A 114 -0.83 3.03 21.96
C MET A 114 0.16 4.16 21.66
N SER A 115 1.41 3.82 21.34
CA SER A 115 2.44 4.79 20.93
C SER A 115 2.02 5.57 19.69
N PHE A 116 1.38 4.90 18.74
CA PHE A 116 0.86 5.53 17.52
C PHE A 116 -0.27 6.51 17.79
N GLN A 117 -1.31 6.08 18.53
CA GLN A 117 -2.44 6.95 18.87
C GLN A 117 -2.00 8.15 19.72
N TYR A 118 -1.12 7.93 20.70
CA TYR A 118 -0.47 8.99 21.47
C TYR A 118 0.25 10.00 20.54
N SER A 119 1.06 9.51 19.60
CA SER A 119 1.84 10.37 18.69
C SER A 119 0.95 11.22 17.78
N VAL A 120 -0.17 10.68 17.30
CA VAL A 120 -1.14 11.42 16.47
C VAL A 120 -1.80 12.54 17.28
N LEU A 121 -2.24 12.25 18.51
CA LEU A 121 -2.88 13.25 19.38
C LEU A 121 -1.89 14.32 19.84
N LEU A 122 -0.65 13.94 20.16
CA LEU A 122 0.41 14.88 20.50
C LEU A 122 0.73 15.83 19.32
N ASP A 123 0.79 15.31 18.10
CA ASP A 123 1.00 16.10 16.88
C ASP A 123 -0.15 17.09 16.61
N LEU A 124 -1.41 16.67 16.82
CA LEU A 124 -2.59 17.55 16.73
C LEU A 124 -2.47 18.74 17.68
N THR A 125 -2.07 18.48 18.92
CA THR A 125 -1.92 19.47 20.00
C THR A 125 -0.75 20.42 19.76
N SER A 126 0.33 19.88 19.17
CA SER A 126 1.49 20.65 18.77
C SER A 126 1.18 21.59 17.62
N LYS A 127 0.40 21.14 16.65
CA LYS A 127 -0.01 21.94 15.47
C LYS A 127 -1.03 23.01 15.77
N ASP A 128 -1.79 22.84 16.84
CA ASP A 128 -2.73 23.81 17.38
C ASP A 128 -3.68 24.45 16.35
N ASP A 129 -4.30 23.61 15.51
CA ASP A 129 -5.15 24.04 14.40
C ASP A 129 -6.50 23.31 14.44
N PHE A 130 -7.57 24.08 14.65
CA PHE A 130 -8.95 23.57 14.66
C PHE A 130 -9.31 22.76 13.41
N LYS A 131 -8.84 23.17 12.22
CA LYS A 131 -9.17 22.45 10.97
C LYS A 131 -8.64 21.02 11.00
N LYS A 132 -7.50 20.79 11.65
CA LYS A 132 -6.92 19.46 11.83
C LYS A 132 -7.71 18.64 12.83
N TYR A 133 -8.13 19.23 13.95
CA TYR A 133 -9.05 18.58 14.89
C TYR A 133 -10.37 18.21 14.22
N LYS A 134 -11.00 19.12 13.48
CA LYS A 134 -12.22 18.83 12.71
C LYS A 134 -11.99 17.68 11.72
N SER A 135 -10.89 17.71 10.98
CA SER A 135 -10.57 16.64 10.03
C SER A 135 -10.32 15.28 10.71
N PHE A 136 -9.66 15.29 11.87
CA PHE A 136 -9.44 14.10 12.69
C PHE A 136 -10.77 13.53 13.21
N ILE A 137 -11.66 14.37 13.73
CA ILE A 137 -12.95 13.96 14.31
C ILE A 137 -13.94 13.51 13.22
N CYS A 138 -14.03 14.21 12.10
CA CYS A 138 -15.03 13.91 11.06
C CYS A 138 -14.55 12.90 10.02
N SER A 139 -13.24 12.65 9.94
CA SER A 139 -12.64 11.83 8.87
C SER A 139 -11.38 11.12 9.37
N TYR A 140 -11.52 10.38 10.48
CA TYR A 140 -10.41 9.79 11.22
C TYR A 140 -9.47 8.98 10.34
N GLU A 141 -10.01 8.01 9.58
CA GLU A 141 -9.19 7.14 8.71
C GLU A 141 -8.38 7.96 7.70
N SER A 142 -9.03 8.90 7.02
CA SER A 142 -8.37 9.74 6.01
C SER A 142 -7.31 10.66 6.64
N TYR A 143 -7.60 11.24 7.81
CA TYR A 143 -6.66 12.07 8.54
C TYR A 143 -5.43 11.28 8.97
N VAL A 144 -5.63 10.12 9.61
CA VAL A 144 -4.54 9.27 10.10
C VAL A 144 -3.72 8.71 8.95
N LYS A 145 -4.35 8.26 7.86
CA LYS A 145 -3.63 7.87 6.65
C LYS A 145 -2.76 9.01 6.13
N LYS A 146 -3.30 10.22 6.01
CA LYS A 146 -2.51 11.40 5.60
C LYS A 146 -1.35 11.69 6.56
N TRP A 147 -1.57 11.52 7.86
CA TRP A 147 -0.53 11.66 8.87
C TRP A 147 0.59 10.63 8.69
N ILE A 148 0.26 9.35 8.47
CA ILE A 148 1.23 8.27 8.18
C ILE A 148 2.04 8.61 6.94
N LEU A 149 1.38 9.06 5.86
CA LEU A 149 2.08 9.46 4.63
C LEU A 149 3.08 10.58 4.89
N ASN A 150 2.70 11.60 5.65
CA ASN A 150 3.62 12.69 6.00
C ASN A 150 4.82 12.16 6.81
N LYS A 151 4.60 11.24 7.74
CA LYS A 151 5.70 10.62 8.52
C LYS A 151 6.62 9.76 7.69
N ILE A 152 6.09 9.01 6.72
CA ILE A 152 6.90 8.30 5.72
C ILE A 152 7.73 9.32 4.93
N VAL A 153 7.11 10.41 4.45
CA VAL A 153 7.84 11.44 3.72
C VAL A 153 8.94 12.03 4.58
N GLU A 154 8.68 12.41 5.83
CA GLU A 154 9.69 12.94 6.77
C GLU A 154 10.85 11.96 6.98
N CYS A 155 10.56 10.67 7.24
CA CYS A 155 11.56 9.64 7.47
C CYS A 155 12.47 9.42 6.25
N PHE A 156 11.91 9.49 5.03
CA PHE A 156 12.62 9.20 3.79
C PHE A 156 13.04 10.45 2.99
N SER A 157 12.79 11.66 3.51
CA SER A 157 13.13 12.93 2.84
C SER A 157 14.64 13.13 2.67
N ASN A 158 15.46 12.53 3.55
CA ASN A 158 16.92 12.64 3.50
C ASN A 158 17.57 11.70 2.46
N GLY A 159 16.80 11.23 1.47
CA GLY A 159 17.36 10.59 0.28
C GLY A 159 17.90 9.19 0.50
N SER A 160 17.28 8.40 1.39
CA SER A 160 17.63 6.99 1.53
C SER A 160 17.17 6.22 0.28
N THR A 161 18.01 6.22 -0.77
CA THR A 161 17.95 5.25 -1.87
C THR A 161 18.61 3.93 -1.47
N LYS A 162 18.81 3.71 -0.17
CA LYS A 162 19.57 2.59 0.38
C LYS A 162 18.90 1.27 0.01
N PHE A 163 17.58 1.20 0.12
CA PHE A 163 16.81 0.00 -0.19
C PHE A 163 16.82 -0.29 -1.69
N GLU A 164 16.61 0.73 -2.53
CA GLU A 164 16.70 0.59 -4.00
C GLU A 164 18.07 0.08 -4.40
N GLU A 165 19.12 0.65 -3.83
CA GLU A 165 20.49 0.27 -4.13
C GLU A 165 20.77 -1.16 -3.68
N GLN A 166 20.38 -1.54 -2.47
CA GLN A 166 20.58 -2.88 -1.93
C GLN A 166 19.86 -3.93 -2.80
N HIS A 167 18.60 -3.68 -3.18
CA HIS A 167 17.84 -4.60 -4.02
C HIS A 167 18.37 -4.66 -5.44
N LEU A 168 18.78 -3.52 -6.01
CA LEU A 168 19.40 -3.46 -7.32
C LEU A 168 20.69 -4.28 -7.32
N GLN A 169 21.61 -4.06 -6.37
CA GLN A 169 22.86 -4.83 -6.28
C GLN A 169 22.61 -6.33 -6.09
N SER A 170 21.70 -6.71 -5.20
CA SER A 170 21.30 -8.10 -5.00
C SER A 170 20.76 -8.73 -6.29
N CYS A 171 19.97 -7.98 -7.06
CA CYS A 171 19.42 -8.44 -8.33
C CYS A 171 20.51 -8.58 -9.41
N ILE A 172 21.37 -7.57 -9.57
CA ILE A 172 22.49 -7.59 -10.53
C ILE A 172 23.47 -8.72 -10.20
N HIS A 173 23.74 -8.98 -8.93
CA HIS A 173 24.54 -10.12 -8.51
C HIS A 173 23.92 -11.46 -8.94
N SER A 174 22.61 -11.63 -8.74
CA SER A 174 21.89 -12.83 -9.22
C SER A 174 21.94 -12.98 -10.75
N ILE A 175 21.77 -11.89 -11.49
CA ILE A 175 21.88 -11.89 -12.96
C ILE A 175 23.29 -12.31 -13.39
N ASN A 176 24.32 -11.72 -12.80
CA ASN A 176 25.71 -12.06 -13.12
C ASN A 176 26.03 -13.52 -12.81
N ASN A 177 25.54 -14.06 -11.68
CA ASN A 177 25.72 -15.47 -11.34
C ASN A 177 25.01 -16.38 -12.36
N ALA A 178 23.79 -16.04 -12.77
CA ALA A 178 23.05 -16.79 -13.80
C ALA A 178 23.80 -16.79 -15.14
N ILE A 179 24.35 -15.65 -15.56
CA ILE A 179 25.17 -15.53 -16.78
C ILE A 179 26.44 -16.39 -16.67
N GLN A 180 27.12 -16.38 -15.52
CA GLN A 180 28.30 -17.23 -15.29
C GLN A 180 27.96 -18.72 -15.37
N LYS A 181 26.86 -19.14 -14.75
CA LYS A 181 26.40 -20.53 -14.79
C LYS A 181 26.10 -20.99 -16.22
N ALA A 182 25.33 -20.19 -16.97
CA ALA A 182 25.04 -20.48 -18.38
C ALA A 182 26.31 -20.56 -19.25
N LYS A 183 27.36 -19.78 -18.92
CA LYS A 183 28.68 -19.90 -19.55
C LYS A 183 29.35 -21.24 -19.25
N THR A 184 29.31 -21.70 -18.00
CA THR A 184 29.96 -22.97 -17.59
C THR A 184 29.28 -24.21 -18.16
N GLU A 185 27.96 -24.17 -18.36
CA GLU A 185 27.18 -25.31 -18.87
C GLU A 185 27.34 -25.53 -20.39
N LYS A 186 28.12 -24.70 -21.09
CA LYS A 186 28.35 -24.77 -22.55
C LYS A 186 27.05 -24.95 -23.34
N SER A 187 26.06 -24.09 -23.05
CA SER A 187 24.77 -24.04 -23.73
C SER A 187 24.96 -23.71 -25.23
N GLY A 188 25.10 -24.71 -26.10
CA GLY A 188 25.69 -24.60 -27.45
C GLY A 188 25.16 -23.53 -28.42
N ASN A 189 24.10 -22.77 -28.08
CA ASN A 189 23.70 -21.55 -28.77
C ASN A 189 23.08 -20.52 -27.80
N VAL A 190 22.95 -19.27 -28.26
CA VAL A 190 22.43 -18.15 -27.44
C VAL A 190 21.00 -18.40 -26.92
N LYS A 191 20.17 -19.16 -27.65
CA LYS A 191 18.82 -19.51 -27.17
C LYS A 191 18.90 -20.36 -25.90
N SER A 192 19.65 -21.47 -25.95
CA SER A 192 19.85 -22.33 -24.78
C SER A 192 20.53 -21.59 -23.63
N PHE A 193 21.47 -20.69 -23.94
CA PHE A 193 22.12 -19.82 -22.95
C PHE A 193 21.11 -18.96 -22.19
N VAL A 194 20.24 -18.26 -22.92
CA VAL A 194 19.24 -17.37 -22.32
C VAL A 194 18.16 -18.15 -21.59
N GLU A 195 17.80 -19.36 -22.05
CA GLU A 195 16.89 -20.25 -21.33
C GLU A 195 17.45 -20.63 -19.94
N VAL A 196 18.73 -21.01 -19.85
CA VAL A 196 19.40 -21.27 -18.56
C VAL A 196 19.37 -20.02 -17.68
N VAL A 197 19.73 -18.86 -18.22
CA VAL A 197 19.69 -17.58 -17.47
C VAL A 197 18.27 -17.30 -16.94
N CYS A 198 17.24 -17.50 -17.76
CA CYS A 198 15.86 -17.25 -17.35
C CYS A 198 15.36 -18.25 -16.30
N GLN A 199 15.79 -19.52 -16.39
CA GLN A 199 15.47 -20.54 -15.39
C GLN A 199 16.06 -20.19 -14.03
N GLU A 200 17.35 -19.84 -13.98
CA GLU A 200 18.03 -19.45 -12.73
C GLU A 200 17.42 -18.20 -12.09
N LEU A 201 16.85 -17.31 -12.90
CA LEU A 201 16.22 -16.07 -12.42
C LEU A 201 14.74 -16.24 -12.10
N GLY A 202 14.11 -17.37 -12.44
CA GLY A 202 12.65 -17.55 -12.42
C GLY A 202 12.00 -17.27 -11.06
N ASP A 203 12.66 -17.65 -9.97
CA ASP A 203 12.16 -17.45 -8.60
C ASP A 203 12.24 -15.98 -8.14
N LYS A 204 13.14 -15.20 -8.75
CA LYS A 204 13.45 -13.83 -8.33
C LYS A 204 12.88 -12.77 -9.28
N LEU A 205 12.91 -13.03 -10.59
CA LEU A 205 12.55 -12.09 -11.64
C LEU A 205 11.48 -12.68 -12.56
N VAL A 206 10.41 -11.90 -12.75
CA VAL A 206 9.36 -12.24 -13.70
C VAL A 206 9.68 -11.60 -15.04
N ILE A 207 10.31 -12.36 -15.94
CA ILE A 207 10.63 -11.93 -17.31
C ILE A 207 9.43 -12.16 -18.22
N SER A 208 9.10 -11.18 -19.07
CA SER A 208 7.98 -11.29 -20.01
C SER A 208 8.28 -12.29 -21.12
N GLN A 209 7.47 -13.35 -21.24
CA GLN A 209 7.60 -14.35 -22.30
C GLN A 209 7.41 -13.76 -23.71
N GLY A 210 6.55 -12.75 -23.87
CA GLY A 210 6.41 -12.04 -25.15
C GLY A 210 7.65 -11.22 -25.51
N ALA A 211 8.28 -10.55 -24.55
CA ALA A 211 9.54 -9.84 -24.78
C ALA A 211 10.70 -10.80 -25.09
N LEU A 212 10.76 -11.92 -24.35
CA LEU A 212 11.72 -12.99 -24.58
C LEU A 212 11.56 -13.61 -25.97
N GLY A 213 10.33 -13.97 -26.35
CA GLY A 213 10.03 -14.52 -27.68
C GLY A 213 10.39 -13.56 -28.81
N ALA A 214 10.12 -12.26 -28.64
CA ALA A 214 10.50 -11.24 -29.62
C ALA A 214 12.02 -11.04 -29.72
N PHE A 215 12.77 -11.26 -28.64
CA PHE A 215 14.23 -11.22 -28.61
C PHE A 215 14.86 -12.43 -29.32
N MET A 216 14.27 -13.62 -29.16
CA MET A 216 14.79 -14.87 -29.72
C MET A 216 14.75 -14.93 -31.27
N ILE A 217 14.12 -13.96 -31.93
CA ILE A 217 14.03 -13.88 -33.38
C ILE A 217 15.36 -13.35 -33.96
N LEU A 218 15.87 -14.04 -34.99
CA LEU A 218 17.09 -13.68 -35.74
C LEU A 218 18.35 -13.55 -34.86
N ASN A 219 18.60 -14.54 -34.02
CA ASN A 219 19.81 -14.57 -33.20
C ASN A 219 20.92 -15.40 -33.88
N LYS A 220 21.87 -14.72 -34.53
CA LYS A 220 23.10 -15.31 -35.09
C LYS A 220 24.34 -15.02 -34.22
N ALA A 221 24.15 -14.54 -32.99
CA ALA A 221 25.26 -14.15 -32.14
C ALA A 221 26.06 -15.39 -31.67
N ASP A 222 27.37 -15.20 -31.56
CA ASP A 222 28.25 -16.15 -30.89
C ASP A 222 27.98 -16.13 -29.38
N GLN A 223 27.96 -17.29 -28.74
CA GLN A 223 27.62 -17.42 -27.33
C GLN A 223 28.64 -16.75 -26.40
N GLU A 224 29.94 -16.91 -26.66
CA GLU A 224 31.00 -16.38 -25.79
C GLU A 224 31.04 -14.85 -25.86
N GLN A 225 30.96 -14.31 -27.07
CA GLN A 225 30.87 -12.86 -27.30
C GLN A 225 29.56 -12.27 -26.77
N PHE A 226 28.42 -12.94 -26.98
CA PHE A 226 27.14 -12.52 -26.42
C PHE A 226 27.21 -12.41 -24.90
N ALA A 227 27.76 -13.43 -24.22
CA ALA A 227 27.90 -13.41 -22.78
C ALA A 227 28.83 -12.28 -22.29
N HIS A 228 29.92 -11.99 -23.01
CA HIS A 228 30.78 -10.84 -22.71
C HIS A 228 30.02 -9.51 -22.80
N TRP A 229 29.30 -9.29 -23.90
CA TRP A 229 28.51 -8.08 -24.10
C TRP A 229 27.36 -7.97 -23.10
N LEU A 230 26.73 -9.10 -22.73
CA LEU A 230 25.65 -9.13 -21.75
C LEU A 230 26.12 -8.67 -20.37
N PHE A 231 27.33 -9.04 -19.91
CA PHE A 231 27.89 -8.49 -18.68
C PHE A 231 28.01 -6.96 -18.73
N LYS A 232 28.46 -6.42 -19.87
CA LYS A 232 28.60 -4.97 -20.06
C LYS A 232 27.23 -4.29 -20.08
N SER A 233 26.27 -4.81 -20.85
CA SER A 233 24.91 -4.28 -20.90
C SER A 233 24.21 -4.32 -19.53
N VAL A 234 24.38 -5.39 -18.75
CA VAL A 234 23.83 -5.50 -17.38
C VAL A 234 24.44 -4.45 -16.45
N LYS A 235 25.75 -4.18 -16.57
CA LYS A 235 26.41 -3.10 -15.81
C LYS A 235 25.86 -1.73 -16.20
N ASP A 236 25.72 -1.46 -17.49
CA ASP A 236 25.19 -0.19 -17.98
C ASP A 236 23.72 0.01 -17.58
N MET A 237 22.91 -1.07 -17.62
CA MET A 237 21.55 -1.10 -17.10
C MET A 237 21.50 -0.80 -15.60
N ALA A 238 22.40 -1.39 -14.80
CA ALA A 238 22.47 -1.13 -13.37
C ALA A 238 22.75 0.36 -13.09
N HIS A 239 23.68 0.96 -13.81
CA HIS A 239 23.96 2.39 -13.72
C HIS A 239 22.73 3.24 -14.10
N ALA A 240 22.06 2.92 -15.21
CA ALA A 240 20.87 3.64 -15.66
C ALA A 240 19.71 3.53 -14.64
N LEU A 241 19.47 2.35 -14.08
CA LEU A 241 18.43 2.13 -13.06
C LEU A 241 18.76 2.86 -11.76
N ARG A 242 20.01 2.81 -11.29
CA ARG A 242 20.48 3.55 -10.11
C ARG A 242 20.20 5.04 -10.26
N GLU A 243 20.55 5.64 -11.39
CA GLU A 243 20.31 7.06 -11.63
C GLU A 243 18.81 7.40 -11.76
N LYS A 244 18.02 6.50 -12.37
CA LYS A 244 16.56 6.63 -12.40
C LYS A 244 15.96 6.64 -10.99
N PHE A 245 16.36 5.72 -10.12
CA PHE A 245 15.85 5.64 -8.75
C PHE A 245 16.24 6.84 -7.89
N LYS A 246 17.43 7.41 -8.09
CA LYS A 246 17.85 8.66 -7.42
C LYS A 246 17.00 9.86 -7.85
N LYS A 247 16.69 9.98 -9.14
CA LYS A 247 15.93 11.12 -9.70
C LYS A 247 14.42 11.03 -9.41
N THR A 248 13.91 9.82 -9.17
CA THR A 248 12.48 9.64 -8.91
C THR A 248 12.13 10.14 -7.51
N ASN A 249 11.16 11.04 -7.39
CA ASN A 249 10.70 11.54 -6.10
C ASN A 249 9.94 10.45 -5.32
N LEU A 250 9.94 10.55 -3.98
CA LEU A 250 9.34 9.55 -3.10
C LEU A 250 7.84 9.34 -3.35
N LEU A 251 7.07 10.41 -3.59
CA LEU A 251 5.61 10.28 -3.81
C LEU A 251 5.31 9.45 -5.06
N THR A 252 6.06 9.69 -6.15
CA THR A 252 5.97 8.87 -7.36
C THR A 252 6.40 7.42 -7.12
N LYS A 253 7.39 7.18 -6.24
CA LYS A 253 7.76 5.81 -5.85
C LYS A 253 6.62 5.11 -5.14
N LEU A 254 6.02 5.77 -4.13
CA LEU A 254 4.91 5.23 -3.34
C LEU A 254 3.70 4.82 -4.19
N GLN A 255 3.43 5.55 -5.29
CA GLN A 255 2.36 5.22 -6.24
C GLN A 255 2.62 3.94 -7.05
N ASN A 256 3.89 3.55 -7.23
CA ASN A 256 4.30 2.40 -8.03
C ASN A 256 4.60 1.15 -7.20
N LEU A 257 4.41 1.21 -5.88
CA LEU A 257 4.65 0.07 -5.00
C LEU A 257 3.55 -0.98 -5.16
N HIS A 258 3.93 -2.25 -5.04
CA HIS A 258 2.98 -3.36 -5.07
C HIS A 258 2.02 -3.35 -3.87
N VAL A 259 2.55 -2.94 -2.71
CA VAL A 259 1.83 -2.84 -1.44
C VAL A 259 1.83 -1.37 -1.04
N ASN A 260 0.70 -0.86 -0.54
CA ASN A 260 0.58 0.52 -0.10
C ASN A 260 0.97 0.64 1.39
N PRO A 261 2.14 1.22 1.73
CA PRO A 261 2.63 1.26 3.12
C PRO A 261 1.71 2.03 4.07
N GLN A 262 1.03 3.08 3.58
CA GLN A 262 0.10 3.87 4.36
C GLN A 262 -1.09 3.02 4.83
N ASN A 263 -1.66 2.22 3.93
CA ASN A 263 -2.78 1.34 4.27
C ASN A 263 -2.34 0.18 5.17
N GLU A 264 -1.18 -0.43 4.90
CA GLU A 264 -0.67 -1.52 5.74
C GLU A 264 -0.37 -1.07 7.17
N LEU A 265 0.33 0.06 7.34
CA LEU A 265 0.62 0.61 8.66
C LEU A 265 -0.68 1.00 9.39
N PHE A 266 -1.64 1.61 8.69
CA PHE A 266 -2.94 1.93 9.25
C PHE A 266 -3.67 0.67 9.74
N ASN A 267 -3.82 -0.33 8.87
CA ASN A 267 -4.52 -1.57 9.21
C ASN A 267 -3.84 -2.32 10.36
N LYS A 268 -2.50 -2.30 10.40
CA LYS A 268 -1.71 -2.98 11.42
C LYS A 268 -1.81 -2.29 12.79
N LEU A 269 -1.78 -0.96 12.84
CA LEU A 269 -1.72 -0.20 14.09
C LEU A 269 -3.10 0.23 14.62
N ILE A 270 -4.05 0.48 13.72
CA ILE A 270 -5.39 0.96 14.07
C ILE A 270 -6.45 -0.12 13.90
N GLY A 271 -6.35 -0.97 12.88
CA GLY A 271 -7.38 -1.95 12.54
C GLY A 271 -8.41 -1.38 11.56
N CYS A 272 -9.70 -1.46 11.91
CA CYS A 272 -10.77 -1.18 10.95
C CYS A 272 -10.98 0.30 10.63
N GLY A 273 -10.58 1.23 11.50
CA GLY A 273 -10.68 2.67 11.26
C GLY A 273 -12.09 3.27 11.29
N LYS A 274 -13.15 2.46 11.44
CA LYS A 274 -14.54 2.95 11.52
C LYS A 274 -14.74 3.82 12.76
N GLN A 275 -15.64 4.78 12.67
CA GLN A 275 -15.98 5.69 13.76
C GLN A 275 -17.36 5.37 14.32
N CYS A 276 -17.51 5.51 15.64
CA CYS A 276 -18.76 5.32 16.33
C CYS A 276 -19.83 6.25 15.74
N PRO A 277 -21.01 5.76 15.40
CA PRO A 277 -22.05 6.61 14.82
C PRO A 277 -22.54 7.68 15.79
N PHE A 278 -22.42 7.47 17.11
CA PHE A 278 -22.88 8.41 18.13
C PHE A 278 -21.87 9.50 18.43
N CYS A 279 -20.63 9.13 18.72
CA CYS A 279 -19.63 10.06 19.24
C CYS A 279 -18.43 10.29 18.32
N ALA A 280 -18.43 9.64 17.14
CA ALA A 280 -17.32 9.63 16.18
C ALA A 280 -15.99 9.08 16.72
N SER A 281 -15.95 8.51 17.94
CA SER A 281 -14.74 7.85 18.45
C SER A 281 -14.31 6.70 17.55
N PRO A 282 -13.00 6.58 17.24
CA PRO A 282 -12.51 5.51 16.39
C PRO A 282 -12.71 4.14 17.07
N CYS A 283 -12.95 3.12 16.25
CA CYS A 283 -13.16 1.76 16.71
C CYS A 283 -11.91 1.20 17.41
N GLU A 284 -12.13 0.66 18.59
CA GLU A 284 -11.12 0.07 19.45
C GLU A 284 -10.93 -1.44 19.22
N ALA A 285 -11.83 -2.10 18.47
CA ALA A 285 -11.67 -3.51 18.13
C ALA A 285 -10.33 -3.74 17.41
N GLY A 286 -9.49 -4.62 17.98
CA GLY A 286 -8.20 -4.98 17.41
C GLY A 286 -8.34 -6.01 16.31
N GLY A 287 -7.70 -5.78 15.16
CA GLY A 287 -7.66 -6.73 14.04
C GLY A 287 -8.75 -6.53 12.99
N THR A 288 -8.54 -7.17 11.83
CA THR A 288 -9.37 -7.04 10.62
C THR A 288 -10.51 -8.06 10.52
N GLY A 289 -10.66 -8.92 11.53
CA GLY A 289 -11.52 -10.13 11.49
C GLY A 289 -12.65 -10.19 12.52
N GLN A 290 -12.89 -9.15 13.31
CA GLN A 290 -14.04 -9.10 14.22
C GLN A 290 -15.19 -8.35 13.55
N HIS A 291 -16.36 -8.99 13.52
CA HIS A 291 -17.61 -8.42 12.98
C HIS A 291 -18.26 -7.41 13.92
N GLU A 292 -17.74 -7.28 15.14
CA GLU A 292 -18.23 -6.35 16.15
C GLU A 292 -17.24 -5.19 16.31
N HIS A 293 -17.70 -3.97 16.03
CA HIS A 293 -17.00 -2.72 16.29
C HIS A 293 -17.11 -2.37 17.77
N PHE A 294 -16.10 -1.70 18.33
CA PHE A 294 -16.03 -1.48 19.77
C PHE A 294 -15.64 -0.04 20.11
N THR A 295 -16.30 0.57 21.09
CA THR A 295 -15.96 1.89 21.65
C THR A 295 -16.62 2.04 23.01
N HIS A 296 -16.04 2.83 23.91
CA HIS A 296 -16.57 3.02 25.27
C HIS A 296 -17.51 4.22 25.43
N PHE A 297 -17.63 5.12 24.43
CA PHE A 297 -18.32 6.41 24.61
C PHE A 297 -19.70 6.48 23.94
N ILE A 298 -20.67 7.05 24.66
CA ILE A 298 -22.09 7.11 24.24
C ILE A 298 -22.56 8.56 24.16
N ASP A 299 -23.14 8.91 23.02
CA ASP A 299 -24.19 9.93 22.90
C ASP A 299 -25.51 9.21 22.57
N GLN A 300 -26.67 9.73 22.99
CA GLN A 300 -27.99 9.14 22.72
C GLN A 300 -28.61 9.61 21.40
N LYS A 301 -27.90 10.47 20.67
CA LYS A 301 -28.33 11.07 19.41
C LYS A 301 -27.20 10.97 18.38
N CYS A 302 -27.56 10.77 17.12
CA CYS A 302 -26.62 10.85 16.02
C CYS A 302 -27.29 11.26 14.71
N ASP A 303 -26.48 11.56 13.69
CA ASP A 303 -26.98 11.86 12.34
C ASP A 303 -27.89 10.74 11.79
N ALA A 304 -27.55 9.48 12.05
CA ALA A 304 -28.34 8.34 11.57
C ALA A 304 -29.71 8.22 12.25
N THR A 305 -29.89 8.78 13.45
CA THR A 305 -31.19 8.88 14.13
C THR A 305 -31.90 10.19 13.80
N ASN A 306 -31.45 10.96 12.80
CA ASN A 306 -31.93 12.33 12.56
C ASN A 306 -31.90 13.20 13.82
N TRP A 307 -30.90 12.98 14.69
CA TRP A 307 -30.78 13.63 15.99
C TRP A 307 -31.94 13.36 16.98
N GLU A 308 -32.78 12.37 16.70
CA GLU A 308 -33.79 11.88 17.62
C GLU A 308 -33.14 11.06 18.74
N SER A 309 -33.69 11.16 19.94
CA SER A 309 -33.19 10.45 21.10
C SER A 309 -33.57 8.97 20.99
N HIS A 310 -32.55 8.09 20.98
CA HIS A 310 -32.76 6.65 21.00
C HIS A 310 -32.30 6.08 22.35
N PRO A 311 -33.12 5.27 23.04
CA PRO A 311 -32.72 4.66 24.29
C PRO A 311 -31.43 3.85 24.12
N TYR A 312 -30.42 4.10 24.95
CA TYR A 312 -29.14 3.41 24.90
C TYR A 312 -29.31 1.88 24.88
N LYS A 313 -30.20 1.32 25.70
CA LYS A 313 -30.46 -0.14 25.73
C LYS A 313 -30.91 -0.73 24.38
N ARG A 314 -31.34 0.11 23.43
CA ARG A 314 -31.85 -0.25 22.12
C ARG A 314 -30.93 0.20 20.97
N TYR A 315 -29.69 0.65 21.26
CA TYR A 315 -28.79 1.14 20.21
C TYR A 315 -28.45 0.03 19.18
N LYS A 316 -28.44 -1.25 19.60
CA LYS A 316 -28.21 -2.41 18.72
C LYS A 316 -29.28 -2.60 17.64
N GLU A 317 -30.48 -2.04 17.81
CA GLU A 317 -31.53 -2.08 16.77
C GLU A 317 -31.17 -1.24 15.54
N ILE A 318 -30.29 -0.25 15.72
CA ILE A 318 -29.84 0.65 14.65
C ILE A 318 -28.42 0.29 14.21
N PHE A 319 -27.60 -0.19 15.17
CA PHE A 319 -26.19 -0.52 14.94
C PHE A 319 -25.87 -1.90 15.55
N PRO A 320 -26.33 -2.99 14.92
CA PRO A 320 -26.17 -4.36 15.46
C PRO A 320 -24.70 -4.77 15.58
N ASP A 321 -23.86 -4.30 14.65
CA ASP A 321 -22.43 -4.56 14.59
C ASP A 321 -21.61 -3.77 15.61
N TRP A 322 -22.21 -2.93 16.46
CA TRP A 322 -21.47 -2.16 17.46
C TRP A 322 -21.67 -2.72 18.87
N ARG A 323 -20.56 -2.85 19.60
CA ARG A 323 -20.51 -3.08 21.04
C ARG A 323 -20.04 -1.81 21.74
N ILE A 324 -20.98 -1.17 22.41
CA ILE A 324 -20.74 0.09 23.11
C ILE A 324 -21.09 -0.14 24.58
N PRO A 325 -20.19 -0.71 25.42
CA PRO A 325 -20.48 -0.87 26.84
C PRO A 325 -20.66 0.50 27.52
N PRO A 326 -21.39 0.57 28.63
CA PRO A 326 -21.43 1.78 29.44
C PRO A 326 -20.02 2.04 29.98
N ASP A 327 -19.49 3.24 29.76
CA ASP A 327 -18.20 3.62 30.35
C ASP A 327 -18.31 3.65 31.87
N ALA A 328 -17.44 2.91 32.56
CA ALA A 328 -17.32 2.98 34.01
C ALA A 328 -16.45 4.17 34.45
N SER A 329 -15.73 4.81 33.52
CA SER A 329 -14.94 6.00 33.75
C SER A 329 -15.79 7.27 33.54
N LEU A 330 -16.18 7.92 34.64
CA LEU A 330 -17.04 9.12 34.61
C LEU A 330 -16.30 10.41 34.21
N GLN A 331 -15.00 10.34 33.87
CA GLN A 331 -14.15 11.52 33.72
C GLN A 331 -13.43 11.51 32.37
N ALA A 332 -13.76 12.46 31.49
CA ALA A 332 -12.98 12.73 30.28
C ALA A 332 -11.52 13.03 30.65
N SER A 333 -10.56 12.55 29.84
CA SER A 333 -9.16 12.89 30.04
C SER A 333 -8.94 14.40 29.97
N ASP A 334 -7.97 14.92 30.72
CA ASP A 334 -7.67 16.37 30.73
C ASP A 334 -7.27 16.87 29.34
N TYR A 335 -6.80 15.96 28.49
CA TYR A 335 -6.63 16.20 27.07
C TYR A 335 -7.89 16.69 26.35
N TRP A 336 -8.96 15.91 26.38
CA TRP A 336 -10.20 16.26 25.67
C TRP A 336 -10.91 17.44 26.33
N LYS A 337 -10.78 17.59 27.66
CA LYS A 337 -11.24 18.80 28.37
C LYS A 337 -10.54 20.05 27.83
N TYR A 338 -9.21 20.03 27.71
CA TYR A 338 -8.41 21.12 27.15
C TYR A 338 -8.82 21.45 25.71
N VAL A 339 -8.96 20.44 24.85
CA VAL A 339 -9.38 20.61 23.44
C VAL A 339 -10.78 21.23 23.37
N LEU A 340 -11.73 20.75 24.18
CA LEU A 340 -13.10 21.29 24.19
C LEU A 340 -13.12 22.73 24.67
N VAL A 341 -12.41 23.07 25.76
CA VAL A 341 -12.30 24.46 26.27
C VAL A 341 -11.78 25.37 25.16
N LYS A 342 -10.71 24.95 24.49
CA LYS A 342 -10.02 25.76 23.47
C LYS A 342 -10.87 25.99 22.23
N TYR A 343 -11.53 24.94 21.74
CA TYR A 343 -12.23 24.96 20.46
C TYR A 343 -13.76 25.01 20.61
N ASN A 344 -14.30 25.24 21.81
CA ASN A 344 -15.74 25.15 22.13
C ASN A 344 -16.64 25.81 21.07
N LYS A 345 -16.40 27.11 20.79
CA LYS A 345 -17.20 27.87 19.81
C LYS A 345 -17.07 27.30 18.40
N GLN A 346 -15.86 26.89 18.00
CA GLN A 346 -15.60 26.39 16.66
C GLN A 346 -16.20 24.99 16.46
N LEU A 347 -16.14 24.13 17.48
CA LEU A 347 -16.82 22.84 17.53
C LEU A 347 -18.34 23.03 17.43
N ALA A 348 -18.91 23.93 18.24
CA ALA A 348 -20.33 24.25 18.20
C ALA A 348 -20.81 24.66 16.80
N VAL A 349 -20.07 25.56 16.13
CA VAL A 349 -20.38 25.95 14.75
C VAL A 349 -20.21 24.77 13.78
N ALA A 350 -19.13 24.00 13.89
CA ALA A 350 -18.83 22.92 12.97
C ALA A 350 -19.82 21.75 13.03
N PHE A 351 -20.45 21.54 14.19
CA PHE A 351 -21.40 20.46 14.45
C PHE A 351 -22.84 20.96 14.64
N HIS A 352 -23.14 22.20 14.24
CA HIS A 352 -24.48 22.81 14.34
C HIS A 352 -25.11 22.72 15.75
N ALA A 353 -24.27 22.83 16.77
CA ALA A 353 -24.64 22.75 18.18
C ALA A 353 -24.49 24.11 18.88
N LYS A 354 -25.05 24.21 20.09
CA LYS A 354 -24.75 25.33 20.98
C LYS A 354 -23.39 25.10 21.65
N PRO A 355 -22.60 26.16 21.93
CA PRO A 355 -21.40 26.03 22.74
C PRO A 355 -21.71 25.32 24.06
N ALA A 356 -20.84 24.39 24.44
CA ALA A 356 -20.97 23.66 25.69
C ALA A 356 -20.77 24.62 26.87
N ASP A 357 -21.50 24.38 27.97
CA ASP A 357 -21.26 25.06 29.24
C ASP A 357 -20.04 24.42 29.92
N ILE A 358 -18.91 25.14 29.92
CA ILE A 358 -17.60 24.60 30.33
C ILE A 358 -17.35 24.91 31.81
N PRO A 359 -17.17 23.88 32.66
CA PRO A 359 -16.84 24.06 34.08
C PRO A 359 -15.59 24.94 34.26
N ALA A 360 -15.60 25.80 35.28
CA ALA A 360 -14.47 26.70 35.57
C ALA A 360 -13.15 25.94 35.74
N ALA A 361 -13.18 24.78 36.41
CA ALA A 361 -12.01 23.93 36.61
C ALA A 361 -11.33 23.47 35.30
N TRP A 362 -12.09 23.32 34.20
CA TRP A 362 -11.51 22.90 32.92
C TRP A 362 -10.73 24.02 32.23
N LYS A 363 -11.07 25.28 32.54
CA LYS A 363 -10.38 26.47 31.98
C LYS A 363 -8.97 26.64 32.53
N GLU A 364 -8.70 26.07 33.70
CA GLU A 364 -7.40 26.07 34.35
C GLU A 364 -6.46 24.97 33.83
N ILE A 365 -6.96 24.03 33.02
CA ILE A 365 -6.14 22.95 32.44
C ILE A 365 -5.19 23.55 31.41
N THR A 366 -3.90 23.40 31.66
CA THR A 366 -2.83 23.85 30.77
C THR A 366 -2.55 22.83 29.67
N LYS A 367 -1.92 23.28 28.58
CA LYS A 367 -1.45 22.38 27.51
C LYS A 367 -0.49 21.30 28.04
N VAL A 368 0.37 21.65 29.00
CA VAL A 368 1.32 20.71 29.62
C VAL A 368 0.59 19.62 30.40
N GLN A 369 -0.44 19.98 31.17
CA GLN A 369 -1.28 19.00 31.87
C GLN A 369 -2.05 18.10 30.89
N ALA A 370 -2.57 18.67 29.80
CA ALA A 370 -3.22 17.90 28.74
C ALA A 370 -2.29 16.87 28.08
N GLU A 371 -1.05 17.26 27.78
CA GLU A 371 -0.03 16.36 27.22
C GLU A 371 0.43 15.29 28.23
N ALA A 372 0.57 15.65 29.51
CA ALA A 372 0.89 14.70 30.58
C ALA A 372 -0.23 13.65 30.75
N SER A 373 -1.50 14.08 30.73
CA SER A 373 -2.66 13.18 30.78
C SER A 373 -2.72 12.23 29.60
N LEU A 374 -2.33 12.66 28.38
CA LEU A 374 -2.15 11.76 27.24
C LEU A 374 -1.07 10.71 27.53
N LYS A 375 0.10 11.13 28.02
CA LYS A 375 1.21 10.20 28.29
C LYS A 375 0.80 9.11 29.27
N GLU A 376 0.08 9.47 30.33
CA GLU A 376 -0.47 8.54 31.33
C GLU A 376 -1.52 7.59 30.72
N SER A 377 -2.49 8.14 29.96
CA SER A 377 -3.58 7.37 29.35
C SER A 377 -3.09 6.29 28.38
N PHE A 378 -1.97 6.55 27.71
CA PHE A 378 -1.38 5.61 26.76
C PHE A 378 -0.25 4.76 27.36
N HIS A 379 0.01 4.86 28.66
CA HIS A 379 1.09 4.16 29.37
C HIS A 379 2.47 4.31 28.70
N ILE A 380 2.74 5.49 28.13
CA ILE A 380 4.01 5.81 27.50
C ILE A 380 5.03 6.10 28.61
N LYS A 381 6.18 5.42 28.56
CA LYS A 381 7.23 5.54 29.60
C LYS A 381 7.97 6.88 29.51
#